data_AF-A0A5J4V0W4-F1
#
_entry.id   AF-A0A5J4V0W4-F1
#
_cell.length_a   1.000
_cell.length_b   1.000
_cell.length_c   1.000
_cell.angle_alpha   90.00
_cell.angle_beta   90.00
_cell.angle_gamma   90.00
#
_symmetry.space_group_name_H-M   'P 1'
#
loop_
_entity.id
_entity.type
_entity.pdbx_description
1 polymer ?
#
loop_
_entity_poly.entity_id
_entity_poly.type
_entity_poly.pdbx_seq_one_letter_code
_entity_poly.pdbx_strand_id
1 'polypeptide(L)'
;FTCCVADQNGGGLYCIISSGEIELNEVIMIGCSALNGGGIYTSIDNIGKLTIKEQCLFQECISEQGKGGALNIAIDGGILNIEKSMIKKCSALNGGAIYAQITSMQEFLIDNEVYFEECEAVGENLQSGRGGAIYINLEQNAPNEFIIGIGVHFLLNKASKFGRDGFVYCKNIDDLEPDMRFLFDVFHDSYDKNNAIYGTEYASEIQLGTTQRIDYDLLSMMLPYFNDTIYISEDSSIATDSSKCGRIKLPCLTLSYGRTKVITPEWTFETVPSNNEGSQRVNHTFVFFKGIKITSPFETEADNVILRGALNSEFSSVTNNAQLKFGNQGQIICSDIALWQKQQISQQRGVNQRLTIQNIDIILPVGYELQMEQYLLEFKKAEVK
;
A
#
# COMPACT_ATOMS: atom_id res chain seq x y z
N PHE A 1 17.04 -34.90 4.60
CA PHE A 1 18.40 -34.32 4.70
C PHE A 1 18.61 -33.86 6.13
N THR A 2 19.71 -34.26 6.77
CA THR A 2 19.95 -33.96 8.18
C THR A 2 21.41 -33.58 8.39
N CYS A 3 21.65 -32.41 8.98
CA CYS A 3 22.99 -31.89 9.27
C CYS A 3 23.94 -31.88 8.07
N CYS A 4 23.40 -31.62 6.87
CA CYS A 4 24.19 -31.51 5.67
C CYS A 4 24.87 -30.14 5.64
N VAL A 5 26.20 -30.11 5.46
CA VAL A 5 27.01 -28.88 5.53
C VAL A 5 27.78 -28.71 4.23
N ALA A 6 27.73 -27.51 3.67
CA ALA A 6 28.53 -27.12 2.52
C ALA A 6 29.28 -25.81 2.81
N ASP A 7 30.50 -25.64 2.29
CA ASP A 7 31.25 -24.40 2.49
C ASP A 7 30.68 -23.22 1.69
N GLN A 8 29.97 -23.51 0.59
CA GLN A 8 29.47 -22.48 -0.33
C GLN A 8 27.94 -22.50 -0.45
N ASN A 9 27.38 -23.42 -1.22
CA ASN A 9 25.99 -23.30 -1.64
C ASN A 9 25.23 -24.61 -1.39
N GLY A 10 24.01 -24.50 -0.87
CA GLY A 10 23.07 -25.62 -0.82
C GLY A 10 23.51 -26.72 0.13
N GLY A 11 23.38 -26.50 1.43
CA GLY A 11 23.83 -27.48 2.43
C GLY A 11 23.18 -28.85 2.25
N GLY A 12 21.88 -28.88 1.95
CA GLY A 12 21.15 -30.09 1.56
C GLY A 12 21.10 -30.33 0.06
N LEU A 13 20.76 -29.32 -0.73
CA LEU A 13 20.59 -29.43 -2.19
C LEU A 13 21.17 -28.20 -2.91
N TYR A 14 21.95 -28.46 -3.95
CA TYR A 14 22.36 -27.47 -4.95
C TYR A 14 21.82 -27.90 -6.31
N CYS A 15 21.06 -27.03 -6.98
CA CYS A 15 20.55 -27.32 -8.32
C CYS A 15 20.51 -26.09 -9.25
N ILE A 16 20.51 -26.38 -10.55
CA ILE A 16 20.31 -25.40 -11.62
C ILE A 16 19.22 -25.98 -12.52
N ILE A 17 18.16 -25.23 -12.76
CA ILE A 17 16.95 -25.68 -13.46
C ILE A 17 16.68 -24.75 -14.63
N SER A 18 16.98 -25.20 -15.85
CA SER A 18 16.85 -24.37 -17.05
C SER A 18 15.61 -24.67 -17.90
N SER A 19 15.25 -25.95 -18.05
CA SER A 19 14.09 -26.34 -18.89
C SER A 19 13.30 -27.54 -18.37
N GLY A 20 13.64 -27.99 -17.17
CA GLY A 20 12.98 -29.10 -16.49
C GLY A 20 12.28 -28.64 -15.22
N GLU A 21 11.79 -29.63 -14.48
CA GLU A 21 11.10 -29.42 -13.21
C GLU A 21 11.78 -30.23 -12.11
N ILE A 22 12.01 -29.61 -10.97
CA ILE A 22 12.28 -30.29 -9.71
C ILE A 22 11.06 -30.09 -8.82
N GLU A 23 10.46 -31.20 -8.41
CA GLU A 23 9.39 -31.22 -7.42
C GLU A 23 9.90 -31.86 -6.12
N LEU A 24 9.78 -31.11 -5.02
CA LEU A 24 9.99 -31.60 -3.67
C LEU A 24 8.62 -31.82 -3.02
N ASN A 25 8.41 -33.05 -2.57
CA ASN A 25 7.16 -33.51 -1.97
C ASN A 25 7.51 -34.31 -0.70
N GLU A 26 6.96 -33.91 0.45
CA GLU A 26 7.24 -34.49 1.77
C GLU A 26 8.74 -34.52 2.13
N VAL A 27 9.52 -33.55 1.62
CA VAL A 27 10.95 -33.46 1.85
C VAL A 27 11.24 -32.74 3.17
N ILE A 28 12.05 -33.38 4.01
CA ILE A 28 12.47 -32.83 5.31
C ILE A 28 13.96 -32.50 5.28
N MET A 29 14.31 -31.25 5.59
CA MET A 29 15.68 -30.75 5.78
C MET A 29 15.84 -30.16 7.18
N ILE A 30 16.72 -30.75 7.99
CA ILE A 30 16.93 -30.34 9.39
C ILE A 30 18.41 -30.07 9.65
N GLY A 31 18.72 -28.90 10.20
CA GLY A 31 20.07 -28.56 10.65
C GLY A 31 21.10 -28.41 9.53
N CYS A 32 20.64 -28.15 8.30
CA CYS A 32 21.52 -27.98 7.14
C CYS A 32 22.16 -26.58 7.13
N SER A 33 23.42 -26.46 6.69
CA SER A 33 24.10 -25.18 6.64
C SER A 33 24.99 -24.98 5.41
N ALA A 34 25.07 -23.74 4.95
CA ALA A 34 25.92 -23.31 3.86
C ALA A 34 26.21 -21.81 3.94
N LEU A 35 27.13 -21.28 3.13
CA LEU A 35 27.25 -19.82 2.97
C LEU A 35 25.96 -19.24 2.38
N ASN A 36 25.37 -19.91 1.38
CA ASN A 36 24.13 -19.51 0.73
C ASN A 36 23.18 -20.69 0.62
N GLY A 37 21.93 -20.52 1.08
CA GLY A 37 20.93 -21.58 1.01
C GLY A 37 21.31 -22.76 1.91
N GLY A 38 21.20 -22.58 3.23
CA GLY A 38 21.56 -23.60 4.20
C GLY A 38 20.85 -24.93 3.93
N GLY A 39 19.59 -24.88 3.54
CA GLY A 39 18.88 -26.03 2.95
C GLY A 39 19.18 -26.17 1.46
N ILE A 40 18.68 -25.23 0.67
CA ILE A 40 18.70 -25.27 -0.80
C ILE A 40 19.33 -24.01 -1.37
N TYR A 41 20.25 -24.21 -2.30
CA TYR A 41 20.62 -23.19 -3.27
C TYR A 41 20.13 -23.61 -4.65
N THR A 42 19.42 -22.71 -5.34
CA THR A 42 18.97 -22.98 -6.70
C THR A 42 19.09 -21.77 -7.63
N SER A 43 19.42 -22.04 -8.89
CA SER A 43 19.25 -21.11 -10.00
C SER A 43 18.16 -21.63 -10.91
N ILE A 44 17.15 -20.82 -11.20
CA ILE A 44 16.04 -21.14 -12.10
C ILE A 44 16.16 -20.18 -13.29
N ASP A 45 16.31 -20.72 -14.49
CA ASP A 45 16.45 -19.92 -15.71
C ASP A 45 15.46 -20.39 -16.80
N ASN A 46 15.25 -19.55 -17.81
CA ASN A 46 14.40 -19.83 -18.98
C ASN A 46 12.97 -20.29 -18.63
N ILE A 47 12.68 -21.60 -18.71
CA ILE A 47 11.36 -22.21 -18.43
C ILE A 47 11.46 -23.23 -17.29
N GLY A 48 12.58 -23.24 -16.55
CA GLY A 48 12.80 -24.13 -15.43
C GLY A 48 11.79 -23.93 -14.30
N LYS A 49 11.53 -24.99 -13.53
CA LYS A 49 10.53 -24.97 -12.47
C LYS A 49 11.03 -25.63 -11.19
N LEU A 50 10.91 -24.94 -10.07
CA LEU A 50 11.01 -25.53 -8.74
C LEU A 50 9.64 -25.50 -8.08
N THR A 51 9.16 -26.66 -7.65
CA THR A 51 7.94 -26.80 -6.85
C THR A 51 8.26 -27.45 -5.52
N ILE A 52 7.84 -26.82 -4.42
CA ILE A 52 7.97 -27.33 -3.06
C ILE A 52 6.56 -27.44 -2.51
N LYS A 53 6.12 -28.66 -2.23
CA LYS A 53 4.74 -28.91 -1.85
C LYS A 53 4.62 -30.05 -0.86
N GLU A 54 3.40 -30.18 -0.32
CA GLU A 54 2.97 -31.32 0.50
C GLU A 54 3.92 -31.64 1.66
N GLN A 55 3.73 -30.94 2.77
CA GLN A 55 4.40 -31.18 4.06
C GLN A 55 5.93 -31.15 4.00
N CYS A 56 6.50 -30.37 3.07
CA CYS A 56 7.93 -30.10 3.12
C CYS A 56 8.27 -29.31 4.38
N LEU A 57 9.39 -29.67 5.02
CA LEU A 57 9.87 -29.04 6.25
C LEU A 57 11.32 -28.61 6.10
N PHE A 58 11.57 -27.32 6.34
CA PHE A 58 12.91 -26.77 6.52
C PHE A 58 13.01 -26.28 7.96
N GLN A 59 13.85 -26.94 8.76
CA GLN A 59 14.01 -26.61 10.16
C GLN A 59 15.49 -26.39 10.49
N GLU A 60 15.80 -25.30 11.19
CA GLU A 60 17.17 -25.02 11.67
C GLU A 60 18.19 -25.00 10.52
N CYS A 61 17.76 -24.56 9.33
CA CYS A 61 18.67 -24.33 8.20
C CYS A 61 19.33 -22.96 8.31
N ILE A 62 20.67 -22.90 8.21
CA ILE A 62 21.44 -21.71 8.61
C ILE A 62 22.42 -21.28 7.51
N SER A 63 22.44 -19.98 7.23
CA SER A 63 23.42 -19.30 6.35
C SER A 63 24.07 -18.11 7.07
N GLU A 64 24.92 -18.37 8.07
CA GLU A 64 25.43 -17.36 9.03
C GLU A 64 26.05 -16.12 8.37
N GLN A 65 26.77 -16.30 7.26
CA GLN A 65 27.49 -15.23 6.57
C GLN A 65 26.94 -14.92 5.17
N GLY A 66 25.80 -15.50 4.81
CA GLY A 66 25.19 -15.24 3.52
C GLY A 66 23.69 -15.21 3.60
N LYS A 67 23.03 -15.70 2.55
CA LYS A 67 21.63 -15.37 2.30
C LYS A 67 20.78 -16.63 2.23
N GLY A 68 19.53 -16.54 2.65
CA GLY A 68 18.57 -17.65 2.59
C GLY A 68 18.96 -18.77 3.54
N GLY A 69 18.44 -18.78 4.76
CA GLY A 69 18.76 -19.84 5.73
C GLY A 69 18.23 -21.19 5.25
N ALA A 70 16.98 -21.21 4.79
CA ALA A 70 16.40 -22.37 4.13
C ALA A 70 16.68 -22.37 2.63
N LEU A 71 16.34 -21.29 1.92
CA LEU A 71 16.45 -21.23 0.46
C LEU A 71 17.13 -19.95 0.00
N ASN A 72 18.13 -20.10 -0.87
CA ASN A 72 18.67 -19.01 -1.69
C ASN A 72 18.39 -19.31 -3.16
N ILE A 73 17.67 -18.41 -3.82
CA ILE A 73 17.10 -18.63 -5.13
C ILE A 73 17.52 -17.47 -6.04
N ALA A 74 18.13 -17.79 -7.17
CA ALA A 74 18.29 -16.87 -8.29
C ALA A 74 17.30 -17.24 -9.39
N ILE A 75 16.53 -16.27 -9.88
CA ILE A 75 15.50 -16.45 -10.88
C ILE A 75 15.78 -15.51 -12.05
N ASP A 76 16.04 -16.08 -13.22
CA ASP A 76 16.14 -15.38 -14.50
C ASP A 76 15.25 -16.09 -15.54
N GLY A 77 13.95 -16.00 -15.30
CA GLY A 77 12.89 -16.71 -16.00
C GLY A 77 12.24 -17.76 -15.10
N GLY A 78 11.56 -18.73 -15.68
CA GLY A 78 11.06 -19.90 -14.96
C GLY A 78 10.03 -19.62 -13.85
N ILE A 79 9.84 -20.64 -13.00
CA ILE A 79 8.72 -20.75 -12.06
C ILE A 79 9.23 -21.21 -10.69
N LEU A 80 8.84 -20.51 -9.64
CA LEU A 80 8.98 -20.94 -8.25
C LEU A 80 7.60 -21.01 -7.59
N ASN A 81 7.20 -22.23 -7.17
CA ASN A 81 5.97 -22.45 -6.43
C ASN A 81 6.26 -23.13 -5.09
N ILE A 82 5.74 -22.56 -4.00
CA ILE A 82 5.83 -23.12 -2.65
C ILE A 82 4.43 -23.18 -2.04
N GLU A 83 4.01 -24.37 -1.63
CA GLU A 83 2.72 -24.59 -0.98
C GLU A 83 2.82 -25.64 0.14
N LYS A 84 1.86 -25.63 1.07
CA LYS A 84 1.66 -26.63 2.14
C LYS A 84 2.95 -27.03 2.84
N SER A 85 3.75 -26.04 3.24
CA SER A 85 5.12 -26.24 3.71
C SER A 85 5.40 -25.44 4.97
N MET A 86 6.33 -25.94 5.78
CA MET A 86 6.76 -25.28 7.01
C MET A 86 8.24 -24.95 6.94
N ILE A 87 8.57 -23.69 7.19
CA ILE A 87 9.94 -23.20 7.25
C ILE A 87 10.10 -22.55 8.62
N LYS A 88 10.95 -23.13 9.47
CA LYS A 88 11.04 -22.68 10.85
C LYS A 88 12.45 -22.66 11.42
N LYS A 89 12.70 -21.69 12.29
CA LYS A 89 13.98 -21.51 12.99
C LYS A 89 15.17 -21.41 12.04
N CYS A 90 14.94 -20.90 10.83
CA CYS A 90 15.99 -20.67 9.85
C CYS A 90 16.62 -19.30 10.07
N SER A 91 17.91 -19.17 9.76
CA SER A 91 18.60 -17.90 9.94
C SER A 91 19.61 -17.62 8.83
N ALA A 92 19.75 -16.34 8.47
CA ALA A 92 20.72 -15.85 7.50
C ALA A 92 21.03 -14.36 7.71
N LEU A 93 21.98 -13.78 6.96
CA LEU A 93 22.20 -12.34 6.96
C LEU A 93 21.01 -11.57 6.38
N ASN A 94 20.42 -12.07 5.29
CA ASN A 94 19.21 -11.52 4.69
C ASN A 94 18.34 -12.68 4.18
N GLY A 95 17.03 -12.57 4.34
CA GLY A 95 16.11 -13.67 4.02
C GLY A 95 16.35 -14.84 4.97
N GLY A 96 16.00 -14.67 6.25
CA GLY A 96 16.30 -15.67 7.29
C GLY A 96 15.80 -17.06 6.93
N ALA A 97 14.63 -17.14 6.27
CA ALA A 97 14.19 -18.33 5.56
C ALA A 97 14.58 -18.30 4.08
N ILE A 98 14.01 -17.36 3.32
CA ILE A 98 14.13 -17.30 1.85
C ILE A 98 14.78 -16.00 1.44
N TYR A 99 15.83 -16.11 0.62
CA TYR A 99 16.35 -15.01 -0.17
C TYR A 99 16.13 -15.31 -1.65
N ALA A 100 15.42 -14.41 -2.34
CA ALA A 100 15.21 -14.49 -3.77
C ALA A 100 15.84 -13.30 -4.49
N GLN A 101 16.62 -13.58 -5.52
CA GLN A 101 17.10 -12.60 -6.50
C GLN A 101 16.40 -12.85 -7.81
N ILE A 102 15.72 -11.83 -8.34
CA ILE A 102 14.85 -11.96 -9.51
C ILE A 102 15.30 -10.95 -10.55
N THR A 103 15.75 -11.46 -11.70
CA THR A 103 16.05 -10.67 -12.90
C THR A 103 14.85 -10.69 -13.85
N SER A 104 14.22 -11.84 -13.99
CA SER A 104 12.96 -12.04 -14.72
C SER A 104 12.25 -13.28 -14.15
N MET A 105 10.95 -13.46 -14.36
CA MET A 105 10.22 -14.66 -13.92
C MET A 105 8.98 -14.89 -14.79
N GLN A 106 8.51 -16.14 -14.85
CA GLN A 106 7.16 -16.47 -15.35
C GLN A 106 6.16 -16.53 -14.20
N GLU A 107 6.57 -17.08 -13.06
CA GLU A 107 5.75 -17.16 -11.85
C GLU A 107 6.64 -17.24 -10.60
N PHE A 108 6.26 -16.47 -9.58
CA PHE A 108 6.78 -16.61 -8.22
C PHE A 108 5.56 -16.62 -7.30
N LEU A 109 5.24 -17.79 -6.74
CA LEU A 109 4.07 -17.97 -5.90
C LEU A 109 4.45 -18.72 -4.63
N ILE A 110 4.20 -18.09 -3.48
CA ILE A 110 4.20 -18.74 -2.17
C ILE A 110 2.78 -18.61 -1.64
N ASP A 111 2.05 -19.71 -1.54
CA ASP A 111 0.61 -19.67 -1.28
C ASP A 111 0.14 -20.98 -0.62
N ASN A 112 -1.12 -21.07 -0.23
CA ASN A 112 -1.76 -22.31 0.24
C ASN A 112 -1.05 -22.99 1.43
N GLU A 113 -1.28 -22.51 2.66
CA GLU A 113 -0.80 -23.14 3.91
C GLU A 113 0.74 -23.21 4.04
N VAL A 114 1.41 -22.07 3.83
CA VAL A 114 2.86 -21.94 4.06
C VAL A 114 3.12 -21.21 5.37
N TYR A 115 3.95 -21.80 6.23
CA TYR A 115 4.25 -21.27 7.56
C TYR A 115 5.71 -20.87 7.68
N PHE A 116 5.95 -19.61 8.03
CA PHE A 116 7.25 -19.08 8.43
C PHE A 116 7.27 -18.82 9.94
N GLU A 117 7.98 -19.66 10.69
CA GLU A 117 7.99 -19.62 12.15
C GLU A 117 9.39 -19.38 12.71
N GLU A 118 9.54 -18.40 13.59
CA GLU A 118 10.81 -18.13 14.29
C GLU A 118 12.02 -17.97 13.34
N CYS A 119 11.81 -17.51 12.12
CA CYS A 119 12.90 -17.27 11.16
C CYS A 119 13.53 -15.90 11.40
N GLU A 120 14.85 -15.82 11.25
CA GLU A 120 15.60 -14.63 11.67
C GLU A 120 16.65 -14.15 10.67
N ALA A 121 16.56 -12.87 10.29
CA ALA A 121 17.62 -12.17 9.58
C ALA A 121 18.52 -11.42 10.56
N VAL A 122 19.79 -11.84 10.66
CA VAL A 122 20.77 -11.31 11.61
C VAL A 122 21.79 -10.45 10.90
N GLY A 123 21.96 -9.19 11.30
CA GLY A 123 22.95 -8.33 10.67
C GLY A 123 23.21 -7.02 11.39
N GLU A 124 24.49 -6.62 11.43
CA GLU A 124 24.92 -5.40 12.13
C GLU A 124 24.95 -4.18 11.20
N ASN A 125 25.19 -4.38 9.91
CA ASN A 125 25.45 -3.33 8.93
C ASN A 125 24.13 -2.84 8.28
N LEU A 126 24.18 -1.72 7.57
CA LEU A 126 22.99 -1.14 6.90
C LEU A 126 22.38 -2.05 5.81
N GLN A 127 23.17 -2.98 5.25
CA GLN A 127 22.78 -3.84 4.13
C GLN A 127 22.46 -5.30 4.54
N SER A 128 22.52 -5.62 5.84
CA SER A 128 22.19 -6.94 6.38
C SER A 128 21.13 -6.85 7.48
N GLY A 129 20.60 -7.98 7.92
CA GLY A 129 19.58 -8.09 8.96
C GLY A 129 18.17 -7.76 8.46
N ARG A 130 17.89 -8.01 7.18
CA ARG A 130 16.61 -7.65 6.52
C ARG A 130 15.87 -8.89 6.01
N GLY A 131 14.54 -8.87 6.06
CA GLY A 131 13.73 -9.98 5.56
C GLY A 131 13.85 -11.21 6.46
N GLY A 132 13.28 -11.16 7.68
CA GLY A 132 13.43 -12.22 8.68
C GLY A 132 12.92 -13.58 8.18
N ALA A 133 11.75 -13.61 7.56
CA ALA A 133 11.33 -14.75 6.77
C ALA A 133 11.80 -14.60 5.31
N ILE A 134 11.31 -13.59 4.59
CA ILE A 134 11.51 -13.48 3.14
C ILE A 134 12.24 -12.18 2.78
N TYR A 135 13.25 -12.28 1.92
CA TYR A 135 13.87 -11.15 1.23
C TYR A 135 13.73 -11.33 -0.28
N ILE A 136 13.15 -10.35 -0.97
CA ILE A 136 13.02 -10.32 -2.43
C ILE A 136 13.87 -9.18 -2.97
N ASN A 137 14.83 -9.51 -3.81
CA ASN A 137 15.68 -8.59 -4.55
C ASN A 137 15.25 -8.56 -6.02
N LEU A 138 14.51 -7.54 -6.44
CA LEU A 138 14.15 -7.30 -7.83
C LEU A 138 15.28 -6.53 -8.51
N GLU A 139 15.93 -7.13 -9.49
CA GLU A 139 17.00 -6.48 -10.26
C GLU A 139 16.46 -5.46 -11.28
N GLN A 140 17.37 -4.87 -12.05
CA GLN A 140 17.03 -3.86 -13.04
C GLN A 140 16.05 -4.39 -14.09
N ASN A 141 14.84 -3.83 -14.08
CA ASN A 141 13.71 -4.16 -14.97
C ASN A 141 13.05 -5.50 -14.68
N ALA A 142 13.31 -6.11 -13.52
CA ALA A 142 12.57 -7.28 -13.09
C ALA A 142 11.07 -6.94 -12.97
N PRO A 143 10.17 -7.87 -13.34
CA PRO A 143 8.75 -7.72 -13.10
C PRO A 143 8.47 -7.69 -11.59
N ASN A 144 7.43 -6.95 -11.20
CA ASN A 144 7.02 -6.83 -9.81
C ASN A 144 6.07 -7.96 -9.37
N GLU A 145 5.67 -8.86 -10.27
CA GLU A 145 4.46 -9.71 -10.18
C GLU A 145 4.53 -10.91 -9.22
N PHE A 146 5.44 -10.92 -8.25
CA PHE A 146 5.54 -12.02 -7.29
C PHE A 146 4.32 -12.01 -6.35
N ILE A 147 3.91 -13.18 -5.88
CA ILE A 147 2.76 -13.32 -4.99
C ILE A 147 3.17 -14.06 -3.73
N ILE A 148 2.97 -13.41 -2.59
CA ILE A 148 2.90 -14.00 -1.26
C ILE A 148 1.41 -14.06 -0.90
N GLY A 149 0.84 -15.23 -1.16
CA GLY A 149 -0.59 -15.48 -1.29
C GLY A 149 -1.36 -15.65 0.01
N ILE A 150 -2.57 -16.14 -0.13
CA ILE A 150 -3.52 -16.34 0.96
C ILE A 150 -3.16 -17.62 1.73
N GLY A 151 -3.21 -17.58 3.06
CA GLY A 151 -2.80 -18.74 3.86
C GLY A 151 -1.28 -18.90 3.98
N VAL A 152 -0.52 -17.85 3.63
CA VAL A 152 0.84 -17.66 4.15
C VAL A 152 0.74 -17.09 5.56
N HIS A 153 1.46 -17.70 6.50
CA HIS A 153 1.44 -17.34 7.92
C HIS A 153 2.86 -16.99 8.40
N PHE A 154 2.98 -15.86 9.09
CA PHE A 154 4.22 -15.41 9.71
C PHE A 154 4.07 -15.40 11.23
N LEU A 155 4.93 -16.15 11.93
CA LEU A 155 4.84 -16.35 13.38
C LEU A 155 6.20 -16.12 14.03
N LEU A 156 6.31 -15.09 14.88
CA LEU A 156 7.49 -14.84 15.73
C LEU A 156 8.82 -14.70 14.96
N ASN A 157 8.78 -14.29 13.69
CA ASN A 157 9.99 -14.02 12.91
C ASN A 157 10.75 -12.81 13.49
N LYS A 158 12.00 -12.61 13.09
CA LYS A 158 12.84 -11.49 13.55
C LYS A 158 13.71 -10.94 12.43
N ALA A 159 13.93 -9.63 12.44
CA ALA A 159 14.92 -8.98 11.60
C ALA A 159 15.70 -7.96 12.45
N SER A 160 17.03 -8.00 12.40
CA SER A 160 17.88 -7.05 13.13
C SER A 160 17.69 -5.60 12.64
N LYS A 161 17.22 -5.41 11.40
CA LYS A 161 16.92 -4.10 10.81
C LYS A 161 15.44 -4.01 10.44
N PHE A 162 15.09 -4.39 9.21
CA PHE A 162 13.77 -4.10 8.62
C PHE A 162 13.13 -5.33 7.98
N GLY A 163 11.81 -5.41 8.05
CA GLY A 163 11.05 -6.45 7.38
C GLY A 163 11.22 -7.80 8.08
N ARG A 164 10.69 -7.91 9.29
CA ARG A 164 10.62 -9.14 10.09
C ARG A 164 10.02 -10.30 9.29
N ASP A 165 8.95 -10.04 8.55
CA ASP A 165 8.27 -11.06 7.75
C ASP A 165 8.71 -10.97 6.29
N GLY A 166 8.74 -9.77 5.73
CA GLY A 166 9.08 -9.54 4.33
C GLY A 166 9.92 -8.30 4.14
N PHE A 167 10.92 -8.38 3.27
CA PHE A 167 11.66 -7.23 2.77
C PHE A 167 11.75 -7.25 1.25
N VAL A 168 11.47 -6.12 0.58
CA VAL A 168 11.54 -5.99 -0.88
C VAL A 168 12.53 -4.90 -1.28
N TYR A 169 13.54 -5.24 -2.06
CA TYR A 169 14.40 -4.29 -2.73
C TYR A 169 13.95 -4.18 -4.19
N CYS A 170 13.50 -3.01 -4.62
CA CYS A 170 12.87 -2.82 -5.92
C CYS A 170 13.19 -1.46 -6.54
N LYS A 171 12.81 -1.27 -7.81
CA LYS A 171 13.06 -0.02 -8.52
C LYS A 171 12.27 1.14 -7.93
N ASN A 172 10.97 0.92 -7.75
CA ASN A 172 9.95 1.91 -7.41
C ASN A 172 8.84 1.20 -6.63
N ILE A 173 8.57 1.66 -5.42
CA ILE A 173 7.55 1.05 -4.56
C ILE A 173 6.13 1.36 -5.07
N ASP A 174 5.92 2.48 -5.78
CA ASP A 174 4.62 2.75 -6.40
C ASP A 174 4.29 1.70 -7.48
N ASP A 175 5.28 1.31 -8.30
CA ASP A 175 5.11 0.26 -9.34
C ASP A 175 5.05 -1.15 -8.75
N LEU A 176 5.58 -1.35 -7.54
CA LEU A 176 5.55 -2.63 -6.84
C LEU A 176 4.11 -3.03 -6.52
N GLU A 177 3.25 -2.07 -6.19
CA GLU A 177 1.86 -2.28 -5.73
C GLU A 177 1.77 -3.33 -4.60
N PRO A 178 2.27 -3.04 -3.39
CA PRO A 178 2.40 -4.05 -2.32
C PRO A 178 1.13 -4.84 -2.01
N ASP A 179 -0.05 -4.21 -2.12
CA ASP A 179 -1.35 -4.87 -1.88
C ASP A 179 -1.73 -5.89 -2.95
N MET A 180 -1.09 -5.85 -4.11
CA MET A 180 -1.24 -6.84 -5.17
C MET A 180 -0.17 -7.94 -5.10
N ARG A 181 0.80 -7.83 -4.19
CA ARG A 181 1.90 -8.81 -4.00
C ARG A 181 1.77 -9.57 -2.69
N PHE A 182 1.34 -8.90 -1.63
CA PHE A 182 1.10 -9.48 -0.31
C PHE A 182 -0.39 -9.62 -0.07
N LEU A 183 -0.92 -10.83 -0.24
CA LEU A 183 -2.37 -11.11 -0.24
C LEU A 183 -2.86 -11.79 1.04
N PHE A 184 -1.98 -12.06 1.99
CA PHE A 184 -2.35 -12.62 3.29
C PHE A 184 -3.06 -11.58 4.18
N ASP A 185 -3.81 -12.06 5.19
CA ASP A 185 -4.61 -11.18 6.04
C ASP A 185 -3.74 -10.37 7.03
N VAL A 186 -3.32 -9.19 6.58
CA VAL A 186 -2.62 -8.21 7.40
C VAL A 186 -3.53 -7.47 8.40
N PHE A 187 -4.86 -7.65 8.30
CA PHE A 187 -5.85 -6.95 9.10
C PHE A 187 -6.32 -7.75 10.31
N HIS A 188 -6.07 -9.06 10.35
CA HIS A 188 -6.38 -9.89 11.50
C HIS A 188 -5.74 -9.32 12.77
N ASP A 189 -6.51 -9.24 13.87
CA ASP A 189 -6.08 -8.61 15.13
C ASP A 189 -4.81 -9.23 15.73
N SER A 190 -4.53 -10.49 15.40
CA SER A 190 -3.33 -11.20 15.85
C SER A 190 -2.09 -10.93 15.01
N TYR A 191 -2.19 -10.26 13.87
CA TYR A 191 -1.04 -9.98 13.01
C TYR A 191 -0.24 -8.79 13.55
N ASP A 192 0.99 -9.05 13.97
CA ASP A 192 1.89 -8.01 14.48
C ASP A 192 2.45 -7.17 13.33
N LYS A 193 1.93 -5.95 13.16
CA LYS A 193 2.34 -5.02 12.09
C LYS A 193 3.71 -4.37 12.35
N ASN A 194 4.25 -4.48 13.57
CA ASN A 194 5.51 -3.81 13.90
C ASN A 194 6.68 -4.43 13.13
N ASN A 195 7.38 -3.60 12.37
CA ASN A 195 8.51 -4.04 11.54
C ASN A 195 8.15 -5.19 10.58
N ALA A 196 6.90 -5.33 10.13
CA ALA A 196 6.43 -6.53 9.44
C ALA A 196 6.94 -6.64 8.00
N ILE A 197 6.50 -5.72 7.12
CA ILE A 197 6.84 -5.73 5.69
C ILE A 197 7.43 -4.38 5.29
N TYR A 198 8.67 -4.40 4.81
CA TYR A 198 9.41 -3.19 4.46
C TYR A 198 9.97 -3.25 3.04
N GLY A 199 10.25 -2.10 2.46
CA GLY A 199 10.88 -2.04 1.14
C GLY A 199 11.82 -0.86 0.97
N THR A 200 12.76 -1.01 0.05
CA THR A 200 13.70 0.03 -0.32
C THR A 200 13.76 0.17 -1.84
N GLU A 201 13.67 1.40 -2.30
CA GLU A 201 13.87 1.77 -3.70
C GLU A 201 15.36 1.89 -4.01
N TYR A 202 15.80 1.34 -5.12
CA TYR A 202 17.18 1.50 -5.60
C TYR A 202 17.34 2.57 -6.67
N ALA A 203 16.25 2.96 -7.35
CA ALA A 203 16.30 4.00 -8.36
C ALA A 203 16.56 5.36 -7.71
N SER A 204 17.40 6.17 -8.36
CA SER A 204 17.70 7.53 -7.88
C SER A 204 16.47 8.44 -7.97
N GLU A 205 16.47 9.52 -7.18
CA GLU A 205 15.39 10.52 -7.20
C GLU A 205 15.13 11.11 -8.59
N ILE A 206 16.18 11.22 -9.42
CA ILE A 206 16.08 11.68 -10.81
C ILE A 206 15.26 10.70 -11.66
N GLN A 207 15.45 9.39 -11.44
CA GLN A 207 14.73 8.35 -12.18
C GLN A 207 13.29 8.19 -11.69
N LEU A 208 13.05 8.40 -10.39
CA LEU A 208 11.73 8.30 -9.77
C LEU A 208 10.88 9.57 -9.98
N GLY A 209 11.52 10.73 -10.11
CA GLY A 209 10.85 12.03 -10.04
C GLY A 209 10.32 12.37 -8.64
N THR A 210 10.70 11.60 -7.62
CA THR A 210 10.32 11.77 -6.21
C THR A 210 11.49 11.42 -5.29
N THR A 211 11.42 11.83 -4.03
CA THR A 211 12.36 11.37 -2.99
C THR A 211 12.32 9.85 -2.88
N GLN A 212 13.51 9.26 -2.82
CA GLN A 212 13.68 7.82 -2.72
C GLN A 212 13.17 7.32 -1.36
N ARG A 213 12.37 6.25 -1.39
CA ARG A 213 11.87 5.58 -0.19
C ARG A 213 12.87 4.51 0.26
N ILE A 214 13.52 4.77 1.38
CA ILE A 214 14.45 3.84 2.03
C ILE A 214 13.80 3.31 3.29
N ASP A 215 13.81 1.98 3.45
CA ASP A 215 13.31 1.28 4.63
C ASP A 215 11.86 1.68 4.96
N TYR A 216 11.04 1.71 3.90
CA TYR A 216 9.67 2.19 3.93
C TYR A 216 8.71 1.07 4.33
N ASP A 217 7.81 1.39 5.26
CA ASP A 217 6.75 0.48 5.71
C ASP A 217 5.72 0.28 4.59
N LEU A 218 5.74 -0.89 3.96
CA LEU A 218 4.85 -1.22 2.85
C LEU A 218 3.40 -1.41 3.32
N LEU A 219 3.18 -1.79 4.58
CA LEU A 219 1.82 -1.94 5.11
C LEU A 219 1.04 -0.62 5.07
N SER A 220 1.74 0.51 5.23
CA SER A 220 1.12 1.84 5.16
C SER A 220 0.42 2.13 3.81
N MET A 221 0.78 1.41 2.75
CA MET A 221 0.13 1.50 1.43
C MET A 221 -1.06 0.56 1.28
N MET A 222 -1.11 -0.50 2.09
CA MET A 222 -2.18 -1.50 2.08
C MET A 222 -3.35 -1.10 2.98
N LEU A 223 -3.10 -0.27 4.01
CA LEU A 223 -4.12 0.18 4.96
C LEU A 223 -5.12 1.18 4.33
N PRO A 224 -6.41 1.12 4.75
CA PRO A 224 -7.37 2.18 4.46
C PRO A 224 -6.82 3.56 4.83
N TYR A 225 -7.09 4.55 3.99
CA TYR A 225 -6.59 5.91 4.20
C TYR A 225 -7.68 6.82 4.74
N PHE A 226 -7.36 7.54 5.82
CA PHE A 226 -8.20 8.58 6.38
C PHE A 226 -7.37 9.81 6.70
N ASN A 227 -7.86 10.98 6.30
CA ASN A 227 -7.23 12.28 6.56
C ASN A 227 -8.26 13.40 6.40
N ASP A 228 -8.08 14.52 7.11
CA ASP A 228 -8.93 15.69 6.92
C ASP A 228 -8.57 16.49 5.65
N THR A 229 -7.46 16.17 4.99
CA THR A 229 -7.14 16.60 3.62
C THR A 229 -7.22 15.42 2.65
N ILE A 230 -8.21 15.46 1.76
CA ILE A 230 -8.51 14.39 0.81
C ILE A 230 -8.30 14.86 -0.62
N TYR A 231 -7.50 14.12 -1.37
CA TYR A 231 -7.24 14.36 -2.79
C TYR A 231 -8.25 13.63 -3.67
N ILE A 232 -8.80 14.33 -4.66
CA ILE A 232 -9.83 13.84 -5.57
C ILE A 232 -9.45 14.21 -7.02
N SER A 233 -9.76 13.34 -7.98
CA SER A 233 -9.62 13.64 -9.40
C SER A 233 -10.67 12.89 -10.21
N GLU A 234 -11.25 13.55 -11.21
CA GLU A 234 -12.12 12.89 -12.20
C GLU A 234 -11.35 11.97 -13.18
N ASP A 235 -10.02 11.98 -13.15
CA ASP A 235 -9.18 11.18 -14.03
C ASP A 235 -9.09 9.73 -13.54
N SER A 236 -9.88 8.86 -14.15
CA SER A 236 -9.94 7.43 -13.83
C SER A 236 -8.65 6.66 -14.10
N SER A 237 -7.64 7.26 -14.75
CA SER A 237 -6.33 6.60 -14.92
C SER A 237 -5.46 6.67 -13.67
N ILE A 238 -5.79 7.55 -12.72
CA ILE A 238 -5.02 7.76 -11.48
C ILE A 238 -5.90 7.75 -10.22
N ALA A 239 -7.22 7.88 -10.38
CA ALA A 239 -8.16 7.97 -9.28
C ALA A 239 -9.14 6.79 -9.28
N THR A 240 -9.48 6.33 -8.08
CA THR A 240 -10.45 5.25 -7.86
C THR A 240 -11.09 5.40 -6.49
N ASP A 241 -12.39 5.11 -6.38
CA ASP A 241 -13.09 5.09 -5.10
C ASP A 241 -12.83 3.75 -4.39
N SER A 242 -11.74 3.70 -3.63
CA SER A 242 -11.30 2.50 -2.89
C SER A 242 -11.08 2.77 -1.41
N SER A 243 -10.88 1.75 -0.59
CA SER A 243 -10.61 1.94 0.84
C SER A 243 -9.38 2.83 1.10
N LYS A 244 -8.44 2.85 0.16
CA LYS A 244 -7.11 3.49 0.23
C LYS A 244 -7.02 4.88 -0.42
N CYS A 245 -8.06 5.29 -1.16
CA CYS A 245 -8.01 6.54 -1.90
C CYS A 245 -8.00 7.77 -0.99
N GLY A 246 -7.65 8.92 -1.56
CA GLY A 246 -7.61 10.21 -0.89
C GLY A 246 -6.20 10.76 -0.70
N ARG A 247 -5.20 10.11 -1.30
CA ARG A 247 -3.77 10.50 -1.28
C ARG A 247 -3.39 11.12 -2.62
N ILE A 248 -2.26 11.84 -2.68
CA ILE A 248 -1.72 12.40 -3.92
C ILE A 248 -1.55 11.32 -5.01
N LYS A 249 -1.00 10.16 -4.65
CA LYS A 249 -0.71 9.04 -5.57
C LYS A 249 -1.93 8.17 -5.90
N LEU A 250 -3.01 8.29 -5.11
CA LEU A 250 -4.26 7.58 -5.35
C LEU A 250 -5.44 8.47 -4.91
N PRO A 251 -5.80 9.50 -5.69
CA PRO A 251 -6.97 10.33 -5.39
C PRO A 251 -8.25 9.50 -5.42
N CYS A 252 -9.27 9.95 -4.69
CA CYS A 252 -10.61 9.40 -4.86
C CYS A 252 -11.21 9.89 -6.18
N LEU A 253 -12.08 9.08 -6.79
CA LEU A 253 -12.73 9.40 -8.05
C LEU A 253 -13.89 10.39 -7.85
N THR A 254 -14.62 10.27 -6.73
CA THR A 254 -15.78 11.12 -6.44
C THR A 254 -15.63 11.90 -5.13
N LEU A 255 -16.20 13.11 -5.10
CA LEU A 255 -16.26 13.91 -3.86
C LEU A 255 -17.11 13.24 -2.78
N SER A 256 -18.22 12.60 -3.17
CA SER A 256 -19.10 11.88 -2.24
C SER A 256 -18.37 10.75 -1.52
N TYR A 257 -17.55 10.00 -2.25
CA TYR A 257 -16.76 8.93 -1.65
C TYR A 257 -15.59 9.50 -0.85
N GLY A 258 -14.88 10.52 -1.37
CA GLY A 258 -13.82 11.22 -0.64
C GLY A 258 -14.27 11.79 0.71
N ARG A 259 -15.51 12.26 0.82
CA ARG A 259 -16.10 12.72 2.10
C ARG A 259 -16.13 11.59 3.15
N THR A 260 -16.29 10.34 2.75
CA THR A 260 -16.25 9.19 3.67
C THR A 260 -14.85 8.87 4.20
N LYS A 261 -13.81 9.55 3.70
CA LYS A 261 -12.40 9.36 4.05
C LYS A 261 -11.87 10.38 5.06
N VAL A 262 -12.68 11.33 5.50
CA VAL A 262 -12.27 12.26 6.56
C VAL A 262 -12.09 11.52 7.88
N ILE A 263 -11.07 11.91 8.66
CA ILE A 263 -10.77 11.25 9.94
C ILE A 263 -11.56 11.89 11.08
N THR A 264 -11.72 13.21 11.05
CA THR A 264 -12.53 13.93 12.03
C THR A 264 -14.00 13.85 11.61
N PRO A 265 -14.89 13.23 12.41
CA PRO A 265 -16.30 13.10 12.07
C PRO A 265 -16.98 14.48 12.02
N GLU A 266 -17.94 14.63 11.12
CA GLU A 266 -18.82 15.79 11.08
C GLU A 266 -19.71 15.87 12.33
N TRP A 267 -20.25 17.06 12.62
CA TRP A 267 -21.16 17.21 13.75
C TRP A 267 -22.44 16.40 13.56
N THR A 268 -22.99 15.96 14.68
CA THR A 268 -24.32 15.37 14.79
C THR A 268 -25.14 16.19 15.77
N PHE A 269 -26.45 15.96 15.84
CA PHE A 269 -27.27 16.62 16.85
C PHE A 269 -26.83 16.31 18.30
N GLU A 270 -26.12 15.20 18.53
CA GLU A 270 -25.60 14.81 19.84
C GLU A 270 -24.25 15.45 20.16
N THR A 271 -23.42 15.67 19.13
CA THR A 271 -22.03 16.13 19.30
C THR A 271 -21.87 17.62 19.07
N VAL A 272 -22.81 18.28 18.37
CA VAL A 272 -22.72 19.70 18.03
C VAL A 272 -22.66 20.57 19.29
N PRO A 273 -21.67 21.47 19.42
CA PRO A 273 -21.45 22.22 20.64
C PRO A 273 -22.57 23.22 20.92
N SER A 274 -23.01 23.29 22.18
CA SER A 274 -24.09 24.20 22.60
C SER A 274 -23.67 25.67 22.63
N ASN A 275 -22.38 25.96 22.82
CA ASN A 275 -21.82 27.31 22.90
C ASN A 275 -20.52 27.40 22.05
N ASN A 276 -20.42 28.42 21.19
CA ASN A 276 -19.32 28.65 20.22
C ASN A 276 -17.95 29.01 20.84
N GLU A 277 -17.75 28.88 22.15
CA GLU A 277 -16.51 29.28 22.82
C GLU A 277 -15.62 28.07 23.15
N GLY A 278 -14.51 27.93 22.41
CA GLY A 278 -13.41 27.02 22.74
C GLY A 278 -13.54 25.58 22.21
N SER A 279 -14.59 25.23 21.46
CA SER A 279 -14.73 23.90 20.85
C SER A 279 -13.74 23.68 19.71
N GLN A 280 -13.22 22.45 19.61
CA GLN A 280 -12.49 21.97 18.45
C GLN A 280 -13.35 22.17 17.20
N ARG A 281 -12.79 22.80 16.15
CA ARG A 281 -13.48 23.00 14.88
C ARG A 281 -13.25 21.81 13.96
N VAL A 282 -14.30 21.34 13.30
CA VAL A 282 -14.23 20.30 12.27
C VAL A 282 -13.84 20.95 10.95
N ASN A 283 -12.64 20.63 10.46
CA ASN A 283 -12.09 21.20 9.25
C ASN A 283 -11.86 20.10 8.24
N HIS A 284 -12.44 20.23 7.04
CA HIS A 284 -12.20 19.29 5.95
C HIS A 284 -11.72 20.02 4.70
N THR A 285 -10.68 19.50 4.08
CA THR A 285 -10.09 20.02 2.84
C THR A 285 -10.20 18.98 1.74
N PHE A 286 -10.85 19.33 0.63
CA PHE A 286 -10.95 18.52 -0.57
C PHE A 286 -10.13 19.18 -1.68
N VAL A 287 -9.10 18.49 -2.13
CA VAL A 287 -8.14 18.98 -3.12
C VAL A 287 -8.40 18.31 -4.46
N PHE A 288 -8.72 19.10 -5.48
CA PHE A 288 -9.05 18.61 -6.82
C PHE A 288 -7.83 18.68 -7.75
N PHE A 289 -7.43 17.53 -8.29
CA PHE A 289 -6.45 17.47 -9.37
C PHE A 289 -7.16 17.28 -10.72
N LYS A 290 -6.80 18.12 -11.71
CA LYS A 290 -7.49 18.28 -13.01
C LYS A 290 -8.93 18.80 -12.91
N GLY A 291 -9.79 18.11 -12.19
CA GLY A 291 -11.17 18.51 -11.99
C GLY A 291 -11.99 17.47 -11.25
N ILE A 292 -13.26 17.80 -11.05
CA ILE A 292 -14.28 16.94 -10.44
C ILE A 292 -15.65 17.27 -11.03
N LYS A 293 -16.49 16.25 -11.16
CA LYS A 293 -17.89 16.40 -11.57
C LYS A 293 -18.82 16.18 -10.39
N ILE A 294 -19.60 17.20 -10.03
CA ILE A 294 -20.65 17.13 -9.01
C ILE A 294 -21.95 16.77 -9.70
N THR A 295 -22.46 15.58 -9.43
CA THR A 295 -23.70 15.05 -10.05
C THR A 295 -24.86 14.90 -9.08
N SER A 296 -24.58 14.99 -7.78
CA SER A 296 -25.57 14.98 -6.69
C SER A 296 -25.30 16.14 -5.73
N PRO A 297 -26.26 16.50 -4.88
CA PRO A 297 -26.04 17.46 -3.81
C PRO A 297 -24.89 17.04 -2.87
N PHE A 298 -24.05 18.00 -2.53
CA PHE A 298 -23.00 17.90 -1.52
C PHE A 298 -23.34 18.83 -0.35
N GLU A 299 -23.54 18.22 0.81
CA GLU A 299 -23.83 18.86 2.10
C GLU A 299 -22.85 18.29 3.14
N THR A 300 -22.46 19.10 4.13
CA THR A 300 -21.62 18.67 5.25
C THR A 300 -22.14 19.32 6.53
N GLU A 301 -21.72 18.80 7.69
CA GLU A 301 -21.91 19.40 9.01
C GLU A 301 -20.55 19.76 9.65
N ALA A 302 -19.58 20.18 8.83
CA ALA A 302 -18.26 20.64 9.29
C ALA A 302 -18.23 22.17 9.46
N ASP A 303 -17.43 22.67 10.42
CA ASP A 303 -17.23 24.11 10.63
C ASP A 303 -16.60 24.78 9.41
N ASN A 304 -15.53 24.18 8.86
CA ASN A 304 -14.79 24.75 7.74
C ASN A 304 -14.61 23.69 6.65
N VAL A 305 -15.13 23.99 5.46
CA VAL A 305 -14.94 23.16 4.26
C VAL A 305 -14.12 23.95 3.26
N ILE A 306 -12.98 23.40 2.85
CA ILE A 306 -12.10 23.99 1.85
C ILE A 306 -12.16 23.13 0.60
N LEU A 307 -12.69 23.66 -0.49
CA LEU A 307 -12.63 23.05 -1.81
C LEU A 307 -11.58 23.80 -2.60
N ARG A 308 -10.49 23.13 -3.00
CA ARG A 308 -9.44 23.82 -3.75
C ARG A 308 -8.81 23.00 -4.85
N GLY A 309 -8.27 23.68 -5.86
CA GLY A 309 -7.37 23.04 -6.82
C GLY A 309 -6.08 22.59 -6.16
N ALA A 310 -5.49 21.53 -6.69
CA ALA A 310 -4.15 21.07 -6.36
C ALA A 310 -3.10 22.15 -6.68
N LEU A 311 -2.03 22.18 -5.89
CA LEU A 311 -0.87 23.04 -6.10
C LEU A 311 0.22 22.29 -6.87
N ASN A 312 1.13 23.04 -7.52
CA ASN A 312 2.29 22.46 -8.22
C ASN A 312 3.19 21.64 -7.27
N SER A 313 3.30 22.05 -6.01
CA SER A 313 4.02 21.28 -4.98
C SER A 313 3.38 19.93 -4.63
N GLU A 314 2.09 19.76 -4.92
CA GLU A 314 1.35 18.52 -4.66
C GLU A 314 1.31 17.64 -5.92
N PHE A 315 1.12 18.25 -7.08
CA PHE A 315 1.12 17.60 -8.38
C PHE A 315 1.92 18.45 -9.37
N SER A 316 3.08 17.95 -9.77
CA SER A 316 3.99 18.65 -10.68
C SER A 316 3.38 18.94 -12.06
N SER A 317 2.35 18.20 -12.44
CA SER A 317 1.60 18.37 -13.70
C SER A 317 0.50 19.44 -13.64
N VAL A 318 0.33 20.14 -12.51
CA VAL A 318 -0.65 21.22 -12.39
C VAL A 318 -0.19 22.42 -13.20
N THR A 319 -0.94 22.74 -14.26
CA THR A 319 -0.70 23.93 -15.10
C THR A 319 -1.83 24.95 -15.02
N ASN A 320 -3.03 24.54 -14.59
CA ASN A 320 -4.24 25.36 -14.56
C ASN A 320 -5.02 25.10 -13.26
N ASN A 321 -6.00 25.95 -12.98
CA ASN A 321 -7.00 25.71 -11.95
C ASN A 321 -7.74 24.38 -12.19
N ALA A 322 -8.18 23.74 -11.11
CA ALA A 322 -8.99 22.53 -11.23
C ALA A 322 -10.42 22.88 -11.69
N GLN A 323 -11.01 22.04 -12.52
CA GLN A 323 -12.37 22.28 -13.01
C GLN A 323 -13.42 21.69 -12.07
N LEU A 324 -14.32 22.51 -11.53
CA LEU A 324 -15.49 22.06 -10.77
C LEU A 324 -16.72 22.09 -11.66
N LYS A 325 -17.11 20.92 -12.18
CA LYS A 325 -18.18 20.75 -13.16
C LYS A 325 -19.48 20.35 -12.50
N PHE A 326 -20.52 21.15 -12.64
CA PHE A 326 -21.86 20.79 -12.17
C PHE A 326 -22.62 20.02 -13.26
N GLY A 327 -23.21 18.89 -12.88
CA GLY A 327 -24.25 18.23 -13.66
C GLY A 327 -25.63 18.82 -13.35
N ASN A 328 -26.67 18.36 -14.06
CA ASN A 328 -28.04 18.88 -13.93
C ASN A 328 -28.64 18.77 -12.51
N GLN A 329 -28.12 17.89 -11.67
CA GLN A 329 -28.55 17.69 -10.28
C GLN A 329 -27.41 17.94 -9.27
N GLY A 330 -26.26 18.43 -9.76
CA GLY A 330 -25.12 18.72 -8.92
C GLY A 330 -25.33 20.02 -8.16
N GLN A 331 -25.11 19.99 -6.85
CA GLN A 331 -25.23 21.17 -6.00
C GLN A 331 -24.16 21.11 -4.90
N ILE A 332 -23.65 22.27 -4.48
CA ILE A 332 -22.98 22.43 -3.20
C ILE A 332 -23.94 23.26 -2.35
N ILE A 333 -24.43 22.70 -1.26
CA ILE A 333 -25.47 23.31 -0.45
C ILE A 333 -24.84 23.81 0.84
N CYS A 334 -24.90 25.13 1.02
CA CYS A 334 -24.66 25.78 2.31
C CYS A 334 -26.01 26.20 2.86
N SER A 335 -26.44 25.56 3.95
CA SER A 335 -27.77 25.80 4.55
C SER A 335 -27.62 26.45 5.92
N ASP A 336 -28.56 27.33 6.25
CA ASP A 336 -28.78 27.85 7.61
C ASP A 336 -29.46 26.84 8.55
N ILE A 337 -29.93 25.72 8.00
CA ILE A 337 -30.64 24.64 8.69
C ILE A 337 -29.78 23.39 8.62
N ALA A 338 -29.50 22.77 9.78
CA ALA A 338 -28.74 21.53 9.84
C ALA A 338 -29.51 20.35 9.21
N LEU A 339 -28.80 19.34 8.72
CA LEU A 339 -29.34 18.13 8.11
C LEU A 339 -30.34 17.42 9.02
N TRP A 340 -30.04 17.30 10.31
CA TRP A 340 -30.94 16.67 11.28
C TRP A 340 -32.21 17.50 11.53
N GLN A 341 -32.19 18.82 11.31
CA GLN A 341 -33.39 19.65 11.36
C GLN A 341 -34.26 19.44 10.11
N LYS A 342 -33.65 19.33 8.92
CA LYS A 342 -34.35 19.00 7.67
C LYS A 342 -35.03 17.62 7.75
N GLN A 343 -34.38 16.68 8.43
CA GLN A 343 -34.88 15.32 8.66
C GLN A 343 -35.87 15.23 9.84
N GLN A 344 -36.18 16.34 10.51
CA GLN A 344 -37.07 16.40 11.68
C GLN A 344 -36.62 15.52 12.86
N ILE A 345 -35.32 15.24 12.96
CA ILE A 345 -34.72 14.43 14.03
C ILE A 345 -34.49 15.28 15.29
N SER A 346 -34.04 16.52 15.12
CA SER A 346 -33.78 17.45 16.23
C SER A 346 -34.01 18.90 15.80
N GLN A 347 -34.33 19.76 16.77
CA GLN A 347 -34.47 21.22 16.57
C GLN A 347 -33.18 21.98 16.92
N GLN A 348 -32.14 21.28 17.40
CA GLN A 348 -30.84 21.87 17.72
C GLN A 348 -30.23 22.48 16.46
N ARG A 349 -29.66 23.69 16.59
CA ARG A 349 -29.00 24.36 15.47
C ARG A 349 -27.65 23.70 15.18
N GLY A 350 -27.27 23.74 13.91
CA GLY A 350 -25.92 23.36 13.46
C GLY A 350 -24.87 24.43 13.78
N VAL A 351 -23.65 24.19 13.29
CA VAL A 351 -22.56 25.16 13.37
C VAL A 351 -22.64 26.23 12.29
N ASN A 352 -21.97 27.36 12.52
CA ASN A 352 -21.76 28.35 11.47
C ASN A 352 -20.69 27.85 10.49
N GLN A 353 -21.13 27.30 9.36
CA GLN A 353 -20.25 26.75 8.35
C GLN A 353 -19.55 27.84 7.53
N ARG A 354 -18.27 27.60 7.21
CA ARG A 354 -17.48 28.42 6.28
C ARG A 354 -17.02 27.56 5.11
N LEU A 355 -17.53 27.87 3.92
CA LEU A 355 -17.07 27.28 2.67
C LEU A 355 -16.03 28.19 2.01
N THR A 356 -14.84 27.64 1.73
CA THR A 356 -13.77 28.33 1.01
C THR A 356 -13.52 27.63 -0.32
N ILE A 357 -13.54 28.38 -1.42
CA ILE A 357 -13.26 27.87 -2.78
C ILE A 357 -12.03 28.59 -3.32
N GLN A 358 -10.99 27.85 -3.73
CA GLN A 358 -9.71 28.41 -4.20
C GLN A 358 -9.15 27.63 -5.39
N ASN A 359 -8.48 28.31 -6.33
CA ASN A 359 -7.78 27.68 -7.46
C ASN A 359 -8.68 26.73 -8.29
N ILE A 360 -9.94 27.11 -8.46
CA ILE A 360 -10.97 26.31 -9.14
C ILE A 360 -11.66 27.17 -10.21
N ASP A 361 -11.86 26.59 -11.39
CA ASP A 361 -12.73 27.12 -12.43
C ASP A 361 -14.09 26.41 -12.36
N ILE A 362 -15.17 27.16 -12.16
CA ILE A 362 -16.53 26.61 -12.06
C ILE A 362 -17.13 26.48 -13.46
N ILE A 363 -17.63 25.29 -13.79
CA ILE A 363 -18.25 24.97 -15.07
C ILE A 363 -19.71 24.54 -14.83
N LEU A 364 -20.65 25.27 -15.43
CA LEU A 364 -22.10 25.01 -15.32
C LEU A 364 -22.64 24.27 -16.55
N PRO A 365 -23.77 23.54 -16.44
CA PRO A 365 -24.43 22.91 -17.59
C PRO A 365 -24.92 23.94 -18.63
N VAL A 366 -24.86 23.56 -19.91
CA VAL A 366 -25.40 24.35 -21.03
C VAL A 366 -26.91 24.52 -20.82
N GLY A 367 -27.36 25.76 -20.57
CA GLY A 367 -28.75 26.11 -20.22
C GLY A 367 -28.90 27.04 -19.02
N TYR A 368 -27.86 27.14 -18.17
CA TYR A 368 -27.84 28.08 -17.03
C TYR A 368 -27.28 29.47 -17.36
N GLU A 369 -26.75 29.67 -18.57
CA GLU A 369 -26.16 30.94 -19.02
C GLU A 369 -27.16 32.11 -19.08
N LEU A 370 -28.47 31.83 -19.19
CA LEU A 370 -29.54 32.85 -19.26
C LEU A 370 -30.07 33.32 -17.89
N GLN A 371 -29.68 32.70 -16.77
CA GLN A 371 -30.06 33.12 -15.40
C GLN A 371 -28.94 33.90 -14.67
N MET A 372 -27.80 34.10 -15.33
CA MET A 372 -26.56 34.58 -14.72
C MET A 372 -26.58 36.05 -14.25
N GLU A 373 -27.37 36.94 -14.85
CA GLU A 373 -27.44 38.33 -14.34
C GLU A 373 -28.09 38.44 -12.95
N GLN A 374 -28.93 37.48 -12.57
CA GLN A 374 -29.64 37.49 -11.29
C GLN A 374 -28.86 36.77 -10.17
N TYR A 375 -28.16 35.67 -10.49
CA TYR A 375 -27.39 34.87 -9.53
C TYR A 375 -25.99 35.43 -9.21
N LEU A 376 -25.33 36.13 -10.14
CA LEU A 376 -24.08 36.88 -9.85
C LEU A 376 -24.29 37.97 -8.80
N LEU A 377 -25.52 38.47 -8.66
CA LEU A 377 -25.89 39.45 -7.65
C LEU A 377 -26.05 38.85 -6.25
N GLU A 378 -26.39 37.55 -6.12
CA GLU A 378 -26.50 36.84 -4.84
C GLU A 378 -25.14 36.35 -4.34
N PHE A 379 -24.25 35.86 -5.22
CA PHE A 379 -22.86 35.53 -4.85
C PHE A 379 -22.05 36.75 -4.37
N LYS A 380 -22.36 37.96 -4.86
CA LYS A 380 -21.78 39.20 -4.33
C LYS A 380 -22.38 39.65 -2.99
N LYS A 381 -23.57 39.16 -2.61
CA LYS A 381 -24.23 39.46 -1.33
C LYS A 381 -23.85 38.49 -0.21
N ALA A 382 -23.40 37.28 -0.55
CA ALA A 382 -22.64 36.45 0.37
C ALA A 382 -21.23 37.04 0.50
N GLU A 383 -21.01 37.94 1.47
CA GLU A 383 -19.66 38.35 1.83
C GLU A 383 -18.85 37.10 2.18
N VAL A 384 -17.95 36.72 1.26
CA VAL A 384 -16.76 35.94 1.54
C VAL A 384 -15.97 36.74 2.59
N LYS A 385 -16.10 36.34 3.86
CA LYS A 385 -15.15 36.72 4.91
C LYS A 385 -14.16 35.61 5.16
#